data_AF-A0A558R878-F1
#
_entry.id   AF-A0A558R878-F1
#
_cell.length_a   1.000
_cell.length_b   1.000
_cell.length_c   1.000
_cell.angle_alpha   90.00
_cell.angle_beta   90.00
_cell.angle_gamma   90.00
#
_symmetry.space_group_name_H-M   'P 1'
#
loop_
_entity.id
_entity.type
_entity.pdbx_description
1 polymer ?
#
loop_
_entity_poly.entity_id
_entity_poly.type
_entity_poly.pdbx_seq_one_letter_code
_entity_poly.pdbx_strand_id
1 'polypeptide(L)'
;MSAVADRRNAALLRWLEACAAHGDACPSGTAIAERFGLSPCRGTEMLDRLQSTGLITIAGSRGRKVVTIVATGRATVAPQPMTPPRRARGRIGASA
;
A
#
# COMPACT_ATOMS: atom_id res chain seq x y z
N MET A 1 7.94 10.74 -20.03
CA MET A 1 7.74 10.57 -18.57
C MET A 1 8.23 11.86 -17.91
N SER A 2 7.36 12.69 -17.34
CA SER A 2 7.78 14.00 -16.81
C SER A 2 8.68 13.84 -15.57
N ALA A 3 9.75 14.63 -15.47
CA ALA A 3 10.75 14.56 -14.39
C ALA A 3 10.16 14.65 -12.97
N VAL A 4 9.02 15.30 -12.78
CA VAL A 4 8.33 15.39 -11.47
C VAL A 4 7.70 14.05 -11.06
N ALA A 5 7.15 13.28 -12.01
CA ALA A 5 6.60 11.95 -11.74
C ALA A 5 7.71 10.97 -11.36
N ASP A 6 8.87 11.12 -11.99
CA ASP A 6 10.08 10.35 -11.69
C ASP A 6 10.58 10.59 -10.26
N ARG A 7 10.70 11.86 -9.84
CA ARG A 7 11.10 12.22 -8.46
C ARG A 7 10.14 11.65 -7.40
N ARG A 8 8.83 11.68 -7.66
CA ARG A 8 7.82 11.13 -6.75
C ARG A 8 7.92 9.61 -6.64
N ASN A 9 8.13 8.93 -7.76
CA ASN A 9 8.33 7.48 -7.77
C ASN A 9 9.61 7.09 -7.00
N ALA A 10 10.71 7.81 -7.21
CA ALA A 10 11.95 7.61 -6.47
C ALA A 10 11.79 7.87 -4.96
N ALA A 11 11.00 8.89 -4.58
CA ALA A 11 10.70 9.15 -3.18
C ALA A 11 9.81 8.07 -2.53
N LEU A 12 8.83 7.53 -3.27
CA LEU A 12 8.02 6.41 -2.80
C LEU A 12 8.88 5.15 -2.62
N LEU A 13 9.76 4.84 -3.58
CA LEU A 13 10.66 3.70 -3.48
C LEU A 13 11.54 3.78 -2.22
N ARG A 14 12.18 4.93 -1.97
CA ARG A 14 12.98 5.16 -0.75
C ARG A 14 12.19 4.99 0.53
N TRP A 15 10.92 5.39 0.54
CA TRP A 15 10.06 5.18 1.70
C TRP A 15 9.72 3.71 1.90
N LEU A 16 9.42 2.97 0.83
CA LEU A 16 9.16 1.53 0.90
C LEU A 16 10.41 0.75 1.35
N GLU A 17 11.60 1.16 0.90
CA GLU A 17 12.88 0.61 1.36
C GLU A 17 13.07 0.81 2.86
N ALA A 18 12.75 2.00 3.39
CA ALA A 18 12.79 2.25 4.82
C ALA A 18 11.81 1.35 5.58
N CYS A 19 10.55 1.24 5.12
CA CYS A 19 9.57 0.35 5.74
C CYS A 19 10.03 -1.11 5.73
N ALA A 20 10.58 -1.58 4.61
CA ALA A 20 11.12 -2.95 4.50
C ALA A 20 12.36 -3.16 5.39
N ALA A 21 13.19 -2.13 5.58
CA ALA A 21 14.35 -2.18 6.47
C ALA A 21 13.97 -2.20 7.96
N HIS A 22 12.89 -1.51 8.34
CA HIS A 22 12.41 -1.46 9.72
C HIS A 22 11.42 -2.57 10.07
N GLY A 23 10.94 -3.34 9.08
CA GLY A 23 9.87 -4.30 9.32
C GLY A 23 8.54 -3.60 9.62
N ASP A 24 8.28 -2.50 8.95
CA ASP A 24 6.98 -1.82 9.00
C ASP A 24 6.01 -2.42 7.96
N ALA A 25 4.71 -2.22 8.21
CA ALA A 25 3.68 -2.58 7.25
C ALA A 25 3.77 -1.73 5.98
N CYS A 26 3.36 -2.31 4.84
CA CYS A 26 3.24 -1.55 3.60
C CYS A 26 2.27 -0.37 3.78
N PRO A 27 2.65 0.86 3.41
CA PRO A 27 1.73 1.99 3.43
C PRO A 27 0.54 1.74 2.48
N SER A 28 -0.65 2.19 2.89
CA SER A 28 -1.85 2.10 2.07
C SER A 28 -1.80 3.09 0.90
N GLY A 29 -2.57 2.83 -0.16
CA GLY A 29 -2.69 3.77 -1.28
C GLY A 29 -3.16 5.16 -0.84
N THR A 30 -4.01 5.25 0.19
CA THR A 30 -4.43 6.51 0.80
C THR A 30 -3.28 7.22 1.51
N ALA A 31 -2.49 6.51 2.32
CA ALA A 31 -1.34 7.10 3.00
C ALA A 31 -0.27 7.61 2.02
N ILE A 32 -0.07 6.90 0.90
CA ILE A 32 0.79 7.35 -0.19
C ILE A 32 0.22 8.63 -0.81
N ALA A 33 -1.07 8.64 -1.13
CA ALA A 33 -1.71 9.80 -1.72
C ALA A 33 -1.62 11.05 -0.82
N GLU A 34 -1.90 10.91 0.48
CA GLU A 34 -1.75 11.97 1.48
C GLU A 34 -0.31 12.50 1.54
N ARG A 35 0.68 11.59 1.62
CA ARG A 35 2.09 11.97 1.69
C ARG A 35 2.55 12.78 0.47
N PHE A 36 2.01 12.51 -0.71
CA PHE A 36 2.39 13.18 -1.95
C PHE A 36 1.41 14.28 -2.39
N GLY A 37 0.38 14.59 -1.61
CA GLY A 37 -0.64 15.58 -1.96
C GLY A 37 -1.46 15.21 -3.20
N LEU A 38 -1.78 13.93 -3.37
CA LEU A 38 -2.47 13.37 -4.53
C LEU A 38 -3.87 12.85 -4.15
N SER A 39 -4.69 12.60 -5.16
CA SER A 39 -5.96 11.88 -4.98
C SER A 39 -5.72 10.42 -4.58
N PRO A 40 -6.61 9.77 -3.81
CA PRO A 40 -6.43 8.40 -3.31
C PRO A 40 -6.12 7.36 -4.40
N CYS A 41 -6.76 7.49 -5.57
CA CYS A 41 -6.53 6.62 -6.71
C CYS A 41 -5.09 6.70 -7.23
N ARG A 42 -4.47 7.89 -7.18
CA ARG A 42 -3.10 8.12 -7.68
C ARG A 42 -2.04 7.43 -6.80
N GLY A 43 -2.29 7.29 -5.50
CA GLY A 43 -1.36 6.58 -4.61
C GLY A 43 -1.23 5.10 -4.96
N THR A 44 -2.35 4.46 -5.35
CA THR A 44 -2.31 3.07 -5.85
C THR A 44 -1.63 2.99 -7.22
N GLU A 45 -1.94 3.91 -8.12
CA GLU A 45 -1.30 3.98 -9.45
C GLU A 45 0.23 4.13 -9.37
N MET A 46 0.75 4.84 -8.36
CA MET A 46 2.19 4.94 -8.13
C MET A 46 2.82 3.59 -7.75
N LEU A 47 2.15 2.79 -6.92
CA LEU A 47 2.60 1.44 -6.59
C LEU A 47 2.60 0.54 -7.83
N ASP A 48 1.52 0.56 -8.61
CA ASP A 48 1.38 -0.24 -9.82
C ASP A 48 2.44 0.13 -10.86
N ARG A 49 2.83 1.42 -10.93
CA ARG A 49 3.95 1.89 -11.76
C ARG A 49 5.28 1.34 -11.30
N LEU A 50 5.60 1.41 -10.01
CA LEU A 50 6.85 0.86 -9.48
C LEU A 50 6.93 -0.67 -9.74
N GLN A 51 5.81 -1.36 -9.61
CA GLN A 51 5.71 -2.79 -9.95
C GLN A 51 5.92 -3.04 -11.44
N SER A 52 5.26 -2.26 -12.31
CA SER A 52 5.40 -2.37 -13.77
C SER A 52 6.82 -2.07 -14.25
N THR A 53 7.55 -1.20 -13.54
CA THR A 53 8.97 -0.94 -13.81
C THR A 53 9.93 -1.99 -13.24
N GLY A 54 9.43 -3.00 -12.51
CA GLY A 54 10.24 -4.07 -11.94
C GLY A 54 11.07 -3.67 -10.71
N LEU A 55 10.78 -2.52 -10.09
CA LEU A 55 11.49 -2.05 -8.90
C LEU A 55 10.99 -2.73 -7.62
N ILE A 56 9.71 -3.11 -7.62
CA ILE A 56 9.06 -3.81 -6.52
C ILE A 56 8.20 -4.96 -7.03
N THR A 57 7.91 -5.92 -6.17
CA THR A 57 6.82 -6.88 -6.37
C THR A 57 5.78 -6.71 -5.26
N ILE A 58 4.50 -6.87 -5.62
CA ILE A 58 3.39 -6.72 -4.69
C ILE A 58 2.68 -8.07 -4.58
N ALA A 59 2.59 -8.60 -3.37
CA ALA A 59 1.84 -9.80 -3.03
C ALA A 59 0.67 -9.47 -2.09
N GLY A 60 -0.39 -10.28 -2.12
CA GLY A 60 -1.55 -10.14 -1.23
C GLY A 60 -2.73 -9.36 -1.81
N SER A 61 -3.81 -9.28 -1.04
CA SER A 61 -5.09 -8.68 -1.43
C SER A 61 -5.26 -7.25 -0.88
N ARG A 62 -6.35 -6.56 -1.27
CA ARG A 62 -6.67 -5.20 -0.81
C ARG A 62 -6.54 -5.08 0.72
N GLY A 63 -5.68 -4.16 1.17
CA GLY A 63 -5.44 -3.91 2.60
C GLY A 63 -4.47 -4.89 3.30
N ARG A 64 -3.94 -5.89 2.58
CA ARG A 64 -2.94 -6.85 3.08
C ARG A 64 -1.76 -6.99 2.12
N LYS A 65 -1.40 -5.89 1.47
CA LYS A 65 -0.32 -5.87 0.49
C LYS A 65 1.02 -6.01 1.20
N VAL A 66 1.84 -6.92 0.71
CA VAL A 66 3.25 -7.06 1.05
C VAL A 66 4.04 -6.59 -0.16
N VAL A 67 4.93 -5.63 0.04
CA VAL A 67 5.80 -5.10 -1.01
C VAL A 67 7.21 -5.63 -0.78
N THR A 68 7.76 -6.29 -1.79
CA THR A 68 9.16 -6.72 -1.80
C THR A 68 9.95 -5.79 -2.72
N ILE A 69 11.04 -5.24 -2.22
CA ILE A 69 11.98 -4.43 -3.00
C ILE A 69 12.87 -5.37 -3.81
N VAL A 70 12.80 -5.29 -5.14
CA VAL A 70 13.53 -6.23 -6.02
C VAL A 70 15.04 -6.11 -5.84
N ALA A 71 15.55 -4.89 -5.70
CA ALA A 71 16.98 -4.63 -5.57
C ALA A 71 17.61 -5.23 -4.30
N THR A 72 16.86 -5.36 -3.20
CA THR A 72 17.38 -5.82 -1.90
C THR A 72 16.80 -7.15 -1.44
N GLY A 73 15.73 -7.63 -2.08
CA GLY A 73 14.95 -8.80 -1.64
C GLY A 73 14.16 -8.58 -0.34
N ARG A 74 14.24 -7.40 0.28
CA ARG A 74 13.55 -7.11 1.54
C ARG A 74 12.06 -6.86 1.31
N ALA A 75 11.24 -7.35 2.23
CA ALA A 75 9.79 -7.19 2.17
C ALA A 75 9.25 -6.42 3.37
N THR A 76 8.24 -5.59 3.14
CA THR A 76 7.42 -5.00 4.20
C THR A 76 6.58 -6.09 4.88
N VAL A 77 6.17 -5.88 6.13
CA VAL A 77 5.30 -6.84 6.81
C VAL A 77 3.88 -6.72 6.26
N ALA A 78 3.14 -7.84 6.24
CA ALA A 78 1.71 -7.78 5.97
C ALA A 78 1.05 -6.92 7.07
N PRO A 79 0.19 -5.95 6.72
CA PRO A 79 -0.64 -5.29 7.71
C PRO A 79 -1.37 -6.34 8.53
N GLN A 80 -1.21 -6.29 9.85
CA GLN A 80 -1.96 -7.13 10.78
C GLN A 80 -3.45 -6.99 10.42
N PRO A 81 -4.24 -8.07 10.36
CA PRO A 81 -5.66 -7.93 10.15
C PRO A 81 -6.21 -7.09 11.31
N MET A 82 -6.49 -5.81 11.05
CA MET A 82 -7.37 -5.04 11.90
C MET A 82 -8.72 -5.73 11.76
N THR A 83 -9.07 -6.60 12.71
CA THR A 83 -10.41 -7.16 12.80
C THR A 83 -11.35 -5.96 12.80
N PRO A 84 -12.12 -5.69 11.72
CA PRO A 84 -13.11 -4.64 11.81
C PRO A 84 -14.05 -5.06 12.94
N PRO A 85 -14.52 -4.14 13.81
CA PRO A 85 -15.54 -4.48 14.80
C PRO A 85 -16.66 -5.15 14.02
N ARG A 86 -16.88 -6.43 14.33
CA ARG A 86 -17.83 -7.31 13.65
C ARG A 86 -19.13 -6.52 13.55
N ARG A 87 -19.43 -5.95 12.37
CA ARG A 87 -20.69 -5.22 12.16
C ARG A 87 -21.75 -6.17 12.62
N ALA A 88 -22.40 -5.83 13.74
CA ALA A 88 -23.48 -6.61 14.28
C ALA A 88 -24.46 -6.78 13.13
N ARG A 89 -24.52 -7.99 12.59
CA ARG A 89 -25.47 -8.37 11.55
C ARG A 89 -26.82 -8.07 12.19
N GLY A 90 -27.44 -6.97 11.78
CA GLY A 90 -28.73 -6.55 12.31
C GLY A 90 -29.65 -7.75 12.25
N ARG A 91 -30.09 -8.22 13.42
CA ARG A 91 -31.32 -9.00 13.50
C ARG A 91 -32.39 -8.06 12.97
N ILE A 92 -32.78 -8.23 11.71
CA ILE A 92 -34.11 -7.82 11.30
C ILE A 92 -35.05 -8.72 12.11
N GLY A 93 -35.75 -8.11 13.06
CA GLY A 93 -36.76 -8.78 13.85
C GLY A 93 -37.86 -9.26 12.91
N ALA A 94 -38.11 -10.55 12.89
CA ALA A 94 -39.41 -11.07 12.50
C ALA A 94 -40.32 -10.93 13.73
N SER A 95 -41.26 -9.99 13.66
CA SER A 95 -42.39 -9.89 14.59
C SER A 95 -43.54 -9.22 13.85
N ALA A 96 -44.43 -10.05 13.32
CA ALA A 96 -45.89 -9.90 13.25
C ALA A 96 -46.44 -11.08 12.45
#